data_AF-A0A094ICL6-F1
#
_entry.id   AF-A0A094ICL6-F1
#
_cell.length_a   1.000
_cell.length_b   1.000
_cell.length_c   1.000
_cell.angle_alpha   90.00
_cell.angle_beta   90.00
_cell.angle_gamma   90.00
#
_symmetry.space_group_name_H-M   'P 1'
#
loop_
_entity.id
_entity.type
_entity.pdbx_description
1 polymer ?
#
loop_
_entity_poly.entity_id
_entity_poly.type
_entity_poly.pdbx_seq_one_letter_code
_entity_poly.pdbx_strand_id
1 'polypeptide(L)'
;MAASADRSKPYMPLAGGAGDGWSKEDEATATCFCGAVQLAFPTQGPGLPTQGPGLVDAFVCNCVDCRKITASMFASNVTVADTHLKHLRGQDNLKTFSQSHTIGSGKTMTNFF
;
A
#
# COMPACT_ATOMS: atom_id res chain seq x y z
N MET A 1 -7.21 29.36 -6.03
CA MET A 1 -6.22 28.60 -6.82
C MET A 1 -5.41 27.75 -5.85
N ALA A 2 -4.93 26.57 -6.25
CA ALA A 2 -3.98 25.83 -5.41
C ALA A 2 -2.66 26.60 -5.32
N ALA A 3 -2.01 26.57 -4.16
CA ALA A 3 -0.68 27.16 -4.00
C ALA A 3 0.35 26.38 -4.83
N SER A 4 1.37 27.08 -5.36
CA SER A 4 2.50 26.43 -6.02
C SER A 4 3.23 25.53 -5.04
N ALA A 5 3.42 24.25 -5.39
CA ALA A 5 4.14 23.31 -4.54
C ALA A 5 5.62 23.69 -4.43
N ASP A 6 6.17 23.65 -3.21
CA ASP A 6 7.61 23.70 -2.98
C ASP A 6 8.27 22.47 -3.61
N ARG A 7 9.20 22.71 -4.54
CA ARG A 7 9.96 21.67 -5.26
C ARG A 7 11.37 21.46 -4.70
N SER A 8 11.75 22.15 -3.63
CA SER A 8 13.03 21.94 -2.95
C SER A 8 13.10 20.60 -2.21
N LYS A 9 11.96 19.94 -2.01
CA LYS A 9 11.79 18.65 -1.34
C LYS A 9 10.78 17.79 -2.10
N PRO A 10 10.85 16.45 -1.99
CA PRO A 10 9.79 15.56 -2.48
C PRO A 10 8.45 15.89 -1.81
N TYR A 11 7.48 16.39 -2.58
CA TYR A 11 6.14 16.66 -2.08
C TYR A 11 5.28 15.40 -2.12
N MET A 12 5.04 14.81 -0.95
CA MET A 12 4.00 13.80 -0.76
C MET A 12 2.78 14.49 -0.14
N PRO A 13 1.62 14.53 -0.83
CA PRO A 13 0.42 15.15 -0.28
C PRO A 13 -0.08 14.37 0.94
N LEU A 14 -0.57 15.09 1.94
CA LEU A 14 -1.13 14.50 3.16
C LEU A 14 -2.44 13.75 2.82
N ALA A 15 -2.36 12.41 2.77
CA ALA A 15 -3.48 11.54 2.40
C ALA A 15 -4.30 11.02 3.60
N GLY A 16 -3.95 11.41 4.83
CA GLY A 16 -4.59 10.97 6.07
C GLY A 16 -4.16 11.79 7.28
N GLY A 17 -4.45 11.32 8.48
CA GLY A 17 -4.16 12.03 9.74
C GLY A 17 -2.69 12.06 10.17
N ALA A 18 -1.77 11.48 9.41
CA ALA A 18 -0.35 11.41 9.73
C ALA A 18 0.53 11.92 8.57
N GLY A 19 1.45 12.84 8.88
CA GLY A 19 2.35 13.49 7.93
C GLY A 19 3.80 12.97 7.95
N ASP A 20 4.01 11.78 8.53
CA ASP A 20 5.33 11.14 8.67
C ASP A 20 5.62 10.10 7.56
N GLY A 21 4.72 9.97 6.58
CA GLY A 21 4.92 9.09 5.43
C GLY A 21 6.05 9.56 4.52
N TRP A 22 6.84 8.61 4.03
CA TRP A 22 7.97 8.84 3.14
C TRP A 22 8.09 7.78 2.04
N SER A 23 8.82 8.14 0.99
CA SER A 23 9.23 7.28 -0.12
C SER A 23 10.70 7.59 -0.46
N LYS A 24 11.53 6.55 -0.58
CA LYS A 24 12.97 6.60 -0.89
C LYS A 24 13.23 5.78 -2.16
N GLU A 25 14.49 5.67 -2.55
CA GLU A 25 14.93 4.92 -3.73
C GLU A 25 14.62 3.42 -3.64
N ASP A 26 14.72 2.84 -2.45
CA ASP A 26 14.68 1.40 -2.15
C ASP A 26 13.47 0.94 -1.33
N GLU A 27 12.89 1.83 -0.51
CA GLU A 27 11.79 1.54 0.41
C GLU A 27 10.77 2.70 0.43
N ALA A 28 9.49 2.39 0.68
CA ALA A 28 8.43 3.38 0.87
C ALA A 28 7.46 2.96 1.98
N THR A 29 6.64 3.89 2.43
CA THR A 29 5.64 3.66 3.47
C THR A 29 4.20 3.73 2.95
N ALA A 30 3.34 2.89 3.53
CA ALA A 30 1.88 2.98 3.39
C ALA A 30 1.28 3.22 4.78
N THR A 31 0.46 4.26 4.92
CA THR A 31 -0.14 4.65 6.21
C THR A 31 -1.66 4.68 6.09
N CYS A 32 -2.39 4.13 7.06
CA CYS A 32 -3.85 4.14 7.04
C CYS A 32 -4.41 5.55 7.29
N PHE A 33 -5.67 5.82 6.90
CA PHE A 33 -6.23 7.18 6.94
C PHE A 33 -6.25 7.85 8.32
N CYS A 34 -6.37 7.10 9.42
CA CYS A 34 -6.29 7.65 10.78
C CYS A 34 -4.86 7.79 11.31
N GLY A 35 -3.84 7.34 10.57
CA GLY A 35 -2.43 7.38 10.98
C GLY A 35 -2.00 6.28 11.94
N ALA A 36 -2.92 5.45 12.45
CA ALA A 36 -2.66 4.47 13.51
C ALA A 36 -1.79 3.27 13.08
N VAL A 37 -1.80 2.94 11.79
CA VAL A 37 -1.04 1.82 11.19
C VAL A 37 -0.14 2.36 10.09
N GLN A 38 1.12 1.94 10.09
CA GLN A 38 2.07 2.22 9.01
C GLN A 38 2.89 0.97 8.69
N LEU A 39 3.00 0.68 7.41
CA LEU A 39 3.83 -0.36 6.84
C LEU A 39 5.00 0.28 6.09
N ALA A 40 6.13 -0.42 6.01
CA ALA A 40 7.20 -0.15 5.05
C ALA A 40 7.42 -1.38 4.16
N PHE A 41 7.70 -1.12 2.88
CA PHE A 41 7.87 -2.15 1.85
C PHE A 41 8.91 -1.69 0.81
N PRO A 42 9.64 -2.62 0.18
CA PRO A 42 10.60 -2.29 -0.87
C PRO A 42 9.89 -1.71 -2.09
N THR A 43 10.49 -0.69 -2.70
CA THR A 43 10.03 -0.10 -3.97
C THR A 43 10.58 -0.85 -5.20
N GLN A 44 11.39 -1.89 -4.99
CA GLN A 44 12.04 -2.66 -6.07
C GLN A 44 11.85 -4.20 -5.85
N GLY A 45 11.39 -4.94 -6.90
CA GLY A 45 10.99 -6.39 -7.01
C GLY A 45 11.71 -7.34 -8.06
N PRO A 46 11.12 -8.37 -8.73
CA PRO A 46 11.69 -8.94 -9.99
C PRO A 46 10.94 -8.61 -11.31
N GLY A 47 11.57 -7.89 -12.27
CA GLY A 47 11.07 -7.79 -13.68
C GLY A 47 10.48 -6.45 -14.20
N LEU A 48 10.77 -5.31 -13.56
CA LEU A 48 10.51 -3.92 -14.02
C LEU A 48 11.88 -3.20 -14.01
N PRO A 49 12.09 -2.04 -14.65
CA PRO A 49 13.31 -1.26 -14.43
C PRO A 49 13.55 -0.88 -12.96
N THR A 50 12.50 -0.87 -12.13
CA THR A 50 12.54 -0.64 -10.68
C THR A 50 12.38 -1.97 -9.94
N GLN A 51 13.25 -2.96 -10.13
CA GLN A 51 13.07 -4.27 -9.49
C GLN A 51 14.36 -4.93 -8.86
N GLY A 52 14.39 -5.04 -7.51
CA GLY A 52 15.26 -5.83 -6.60
C GLY A 52 14.49 -6.74 -5.58
N PRO A 53 15.05 -7.30 -4.48
CA PRO A 53 14.32 -8.32 -3.70
C PRO A 53 13.13 -7.77 -2.86
N GLY A 54 11.91 -8.24 -3.14
CA GLY A 54 10.78 -8.22 -2.18
C GLY A 54 9.45 -7.63 -2.67
N LEU A 55 9.46 -6.64 -3.57
CA LEU A 55 8.27 -6.31 -4.36
C LEU A 55 8.08 -7.42 -5.42
N VAL A 56 6.86 -7.71 -5.85
CA VAL A 56 6.56 -8.83 -6.76
C VAL A 56 5.82 -8.35 -8.00
N ASP A 57 4.89 -7.41 -7.84
CA ASP A 57 4.09 -6.85 -8.92
C ASP A 57 3.52 -5.48 -8.53
N ALA A 58 3.15 -4.67 -9.51
CA ALA A 58 2.44 -3.40 -9.35
C ALA A 58 1.36 -3.28 -10.46
N PHE A 59 0.08 -3.36 -10.08
CA PHE A 59 -1.02 -3.59 -11.02
C PHE A 59 -2.30 -2.83 -10.65
N VAL A 60 -3.14 -2.59 -11.66
CA VAL A 60 -4.48 -1.99 -11.47
C VAL A 60 -5.53 -3.10 -11.40
N CYS A 61 -6.33 -3.13 -10.33
CA CYS A 61 -7.33 -4.16 -10.09
C CYS A 61 -8.77 -3.61 -9.98
N ASN A 62 -9.64 -4.16 -10.83
CA ASN A 62 -11.06 -3.83 -10.88
C ASN A 62 -11.96 -4.82 -10.10
N CYS A 63 -11.41 -5.90 -9.51
CA CYS A 63 -12.24 -6.89 -8.81
C CYS A 63 -12.93 -6.30 -7.58
N VAL A 64 -14.04 -6.91 -7.16
CA VAL A 64 -14.84 -6.45 -6.01
C VAL A 64 -14.13 -6.67 -4.66
N ASP A 65 -13.15 -7.58 -4.61
CA ASP A 65 -12.46 -7.95 -3.37
C ASP A 65 -11.36 -6.95 -2.96
N CYS A 66 -10.70 -6.31 -3.94
CA CYS A 66 -9.66 -5.32 -3.67
C CYS A 66 -10.28 -4.02 -3.16
N ARG A 67 -9.99 -3.67 -1.90
CA ARG A 67 -10.46 -2.44 -1.25
C ARG A 67 -10.02 -1.21 -2.05
N LYS A 68 -10.99 -0.31 -2.32
CA LYS A 68 -10.82 0.90 -3.13
C LYS A 68 -11.02 2.13 -2.26
N ILE A 69 -10.40 3.25 -2.64
CA ILE A 69 -10.73 4.56 -2.05
C ILE A 69 -12.16 4.93 -2.47
N THR A 70 -12.87 5.68 -1.62
CA THR A 70 -14.25 6.14 -1.86
C THR A 70 -14.44 6.66 -3.29
N ALA A 71 -15.47 6.17 -3.97
CA ALA A 71 -15.82 6.48 -5.37
C ALA A 71 -14.80 6.06 -6.45
N SER A 72 -13.74 5.30 -6.14
CA SER A 72 -12.86 4.70 -7.15
C SER A 72 -13.41 3.38 -7.69
N MET A 73 -13.33 3.18 -9.02
CA MET A 73 -13.71 1.93 -9.69
C MET A 73 -12.58 0.89 -9.68
N PHE A 74 -11.34 1.31 -9.43
CA PHE A 74 -10.15 0.44 -9.38
C PHE A 74 -9.32 0.67 -8.11
N ALA A 75 -8.42 -0.27 -7.83
CA ALA A 75 -7.33 -0.10 -6.87
C ALA A 75 -6.00 -0.19 -7.62
N SER A 76 -5.04 0.68 -7.29
CA SER A 76 -3.64 0.50 -7.67
C SER A 76 -2.97 -0.28 -6.55
N ASN A 77 -2.62 -1.53 -6.82
CA ASN A 77 -2.08 -2.47 -5.86
C ASN A 77 -0.59 -2.71 -6.09
N VAL A 78 0.11 -3.10 -5.02
CA VAL A 78 1.43 -3.73 -5.09
C VAL A 78 1.37 -5.08 -4.39
N THR A 79 2.03 -6.08 -4.95
CA THR A 79 2.25 -7.37 -4.29
C THR A 79 3.65 -7.33 -3.66
N VAL A 80 3.74 -7.58 -2.36
CA VAL A 80 5.01 -7.58 -1.60
C VAL A 80 5.14 -8.94 -0.92
N ALA A 81 6.34 -9.52 -0.91
CA ALA A 81 6.61 -10.74 -0.16
C ALA A 81 6.60 -10.44 1.35
N ASP A 82 5.85 -11.21 2.14
CA ASP A 82 5.70 -11.02 3.59
C ASP A 82 7.04 -10.88 4.33
N THR A 83 8.08 -11.58 3.89
CA THR A 83 9.45 -11.52 4.44
C THR A 83 10.14 -10.16 4.27
N HIS A 84 9.60 -9.27 3.44
CA HIS A 84 10.11 -7.94 3.15
C HIS A 84 9.15 -6.82 3.59
N LEU A 85 7.97 -7.17 4.12
CA LEU A 85 6.99 -6.22 4.67
C LEU A 85 7.30 -5.96 6.15
N LYS A 86 7.38 -4.68 6.54
CA LYS A 86 7.64 -4.27 7.93
C LYS A 86 6.45 -3.52 8.50
N HIS A 87 5.95 -3.92 9.67
CA HIS A 87 5.03 -3.10 10.45
C HIS A 87 5.85 -2.05 11.24
N LEU A 88 5.76 -0.78 10.84
CA LEU A 88 6.42 0.32 11.58
C LEU A 88 5.64 0.74 12.83
N ARG A 89 4.30 0.65 12.77
CA ARG A 89 3.40 0.80 13.93
C ARG A 89 2.03 0.17 13.69
N GLY A 90 1.32 -0.07 14.78
CA GLY A 90 -0.12 -0.32 14.76
C GLY A 90 -0.56 -1.72 14.33
N GLN A 91 0.33 -2.71 14.35
CA GLN A 91 -0.03 -4.10 14.03
C GLN A 91 -1.17 -4.60 14.92
N ASP A 92 -1.16 -4.28 16.22
CA ASP A 92 -2.21 -4.66 17.18
C ASP A 92 -3.55 -3.93 16.97
N ASN A 93 -3.56 -2.84 16.21
CA ASN A 93 -4.80 -2.14 15.85
C ASN A 93 -5.56 -2.83 14.71
N LEU A 94 -4.90 -3.71 13.94
CA LEU A 94 -5.49 -4.34 12.77
C LEU A 94 -6.59 -5.34 13.14
N LYS A 95 -7.67 -5.34 12.36
CA LYS A 95 -8.69 -6.40 12.35
C LYS A 95 -8.55 -7.25 11.09
N THR A 96 -8.61 -8.56 11.29
CA THR A 96 -8.39 -9.56 10.24
C THR A 96 -9.72 -10.14 9.76
N PHE A 97 -9.91 -10.25 8.45
CA PHE A 97 -11.05 -10.92 7.84
C PHE A 97 -10.61 -11.81 6.68
N SER A 98 -10.88 -13.12 6.79
CA SER A 98 -10.42 -14.13 5.82
C SER A 98 -11.61 -14.89 5.21
N GLN A 99 -11.66 -14.98 3.88
CA GLN A 99 -12.68 -15.74 3.15
C GLN A 99 -12.21 -16.13 1.75
N SER A 100 -12.89 -17.09 1.10
CA SER A 100 -12.59 -17.57 -0.26
C SER A 100 -13.79 -17.54 -1.22
N HIS A 101 -14.99 -17.19 -0.73
CA HIS A 101 -16.26 -17.30 -1.46
C HIS A 101 -16.33 -16.41 -2.71
N THR A 102 -15.78 -15.19 -2.65
CA THR A 102 -15.78 -14.24 -3.77
C THR A 102 -14.47 -14.24 -4.57
N ILE A 103 -13.44 -14.93 -4.08
CA ILE A 103 -12.09 -14.87 -4.63
C ILE A 103 -11.98 -15.74 -5.89
N GLY A 104 -11.71 -15.12 -7.05
CA GLY A 104 -11.67 -15.80 -8.35
C GLY A 104 -10.68 -16.96 -8.49
N SER A 105 -9.71 -17.11 -7.58
CA SER A 105 -8.78 -18.25 -7.52
C SER A 105 -9.26 -19.41 -6.63
N GLY A 106 -10.38 -19.25 -5.91
CA GLY A 106 -10.87 -20.18 -4.89
C GLY A 106 -10.03 -20.26 -3.61
N LYS A 107 -8.88 -19.56 -3.55
CA LYS A 107 -8.00 -19.52 -2.38
C LYS A 107 -8.54 -18.53 -1.34
N THR A 108 -8.23 -18.76 -0.06
CA THR A 108 -8.54 -17.81 1.01
C THR A 108 -7.72 -16.54 0.84
N MET A 109 -8.40 -15.39 0.80
CA MET A 109 -7.78 -14.07 0.88
C MET A 109 -8.03 -13.49 2.27
N THR A 110 -6.98 -12.95 2.88
CA THR A 110 -7.03 -12.29 4.19
C THR A 110 -6.87 -10.80 4.01
N ASN A 111 -7.85 -10.03 4.49
CA ASN A 111 -7.82 -8.58 4.56
C ASN A 111 -7.48 -8.11 5.97
N PHE A 112 -6.79 -6.98 6.06
CA PHE A 112 -6.48 -6.28 7.29
C PHE A 112 -7.07 -4.87 7.23
N PHE A 113 -7.67 -4.41 8.32
CA PHE A 113 -8.39 -3.12 8.42
C PHE A 113 -8.01 -2.36 9.69
#